data_AF-A0A8T5QFC5-F1
#
_entry.id   AF-A0A8T5QFC5-F1
#
_cell.length_a   1.000
_cell.length_b   1.000
_cell.length_c   1.000
_cell.angle_alpha   90.00
_cell.angle_beta   90.00
_cell.angle_gamma   90.00
#
_symmetry.space_group_name_H-M   'P 1'
#
loop_
_entity.id
_entity.type
_entity.pdbx_description
1 polymer ?
#
loop_
_entity_poly.entity_id
_entity_poly.type
_entity_poly.pdbx_seq_one_letter_code
_entity_poly.pdbx_strand_id
1 'polypeptide(L)'
;MKCFVGIGWHARGIQEAVEEYKRFSDELFRFMFTKDNEMSIDDFCGESIAKIDEIIQTQKPAHIDRFSQRIRNTLDDAHNKRNAQEYASKYSGWMNEVFASPYGIVMVAAAEKFKEEGVYPVEDSLGAVGSFGNAVYGKHVNSLNAVCIQMDVVTNSKHPEIEFLDTLLHEEVHYAINQIMGEDKKRNELSWLNELAAVLTSQYAIRSAGSNNESVEEALKDILKTQKYGELAEAVLADTNNPLIAWQAWRKISELPEDEKQAYSRKPIIKPILTKLGWDVKFPYTFGNKRVTVFV
;
A
#
# COMPACT_ATOMS: atom_id res chain seq x y z
N MET A 1 -14.07 3.54 11.70
CA MET A 1 -12.75 3.68 11.03
C MET A 1 -11.79 4.30 12.03
N LYS A 2 -10.66 3.65 12.33
CA LYS A 2 -9.65 4.24 13.22
C LYS A 2 -8.75 5.16 12.41
N CYS A 3 -8.93 6.47 12.55
CA CYS A 3 -8.05 7.45 11.93
C CYS A 3 -6.92 7.79 12.90
N PHE A 4 -5.69 7.42 12.52
CA PHE A 4 -4.50 7.85 13.27
C PHE A 4 -3.78 8.98 12.53
N VAL A 5 -3.44 10.03 13.26
CA VAL A 5 -2.70 11.19 12.76
C VAL A 5 -1.24 10.80 12.54
N GLY A 6 -0.79 10.92 11.28
CA GLY A 6 0.54 10.49 10.85
C GLY A 6 1.68 11.01 11.71
N ILE A 7 2.34 10.10 12.41
CA ILE A 7 3.67 10.31 12.99
C ILE A 7 4.65 9.75 11.97
N GLY A 8 5.80 10.41 11.74
CA GLY A 8 6.79 9.89 10.80
C GLY A 8 7.12 8.42 11.06
N TRP A 9 6.71 7.54 10.15
CA TRP A 9 6.71 6.08 10.29
C TRP A 9 8.05 5.42 9.97
N HIS A 10 9.10 6.23 9.79
CA HIS A 10 10.41 5.81 9.32
C HIS A 10 11.45 6.15 10.37
N ALA A 11 12.06 5.12 10.96
CA ALA A 11 13.28 5.28 11.73
C ALA A 11 14.50 5.33 10.80
N ARG A 12 15.33 6.37 10.97
CA ARG A 12 16.68 6.45 10.43
C ARG A 12 17.63 6.57 11.61
N GLY A 13 18.66 5.73 11.65
CA GLY A 13 19.60 5.71 12.78
C GLY A 13 20.54 4.51 12.69
N ILE A 14 21.30 4.31 13.76
CA ILE A 14 22.11 3.10 13.96
C ILE A 14 21.21 1.86 13.97
N GLN A 15 21.78 0.69 13.68
CA GLN A 15 21.04 -0.56 13.52
C GLN A 15 20.23 -0.90 14.78
N GLU A 16 20.83 -0.73 15.96
CA GLU A 16 20.21 -0.99 17.26
C GLU A 16 18.96 -0.13 17.47
N ALA A 17 19.02 1.16 17.12
CA ALA A 17 17.89 2.07 17.22
C ALA A 17 16.75 1.69 16.26
N VAL A 18 17.09 1.19 15.07
CA VAL A 18 16.12 0.70 14.09
C VAL A 18 15.47 -0.60 14.56
N GLU A 19 16.23 -1.49 15.18
CA GLU A 19 15.72 -2.75 15.75
C GLU A 19 14.82 -2.50 16.98
N GLU A 20 15.21 -1.59 17.87
CA GLU A 20 14.35 -1.14 18.97
C GLU A 20 13.07 -0.48 18.48
N TYR A 21 13.17 0.42 17.49
CA TYR A 21 12.00 1.04 16.87
C TYR A 21 11.05 -0.02 16.31
N LYS A 22 11.58 -1.01 15.58
CA LYS A 22 10.78 -2.07 14.97
C LYS A 22 10.03 -2.89 16.03
N ARG A 23 10.72 -3.33 17.08
CA ARG A 23 10.08 -4.08 18.18
C ARG A 23 8.99 -3.26 18.86
N PHE A 24 9.24 -1.99 19.11
CA PHE A 24 8.26 -1.08 19.68
C PHE A 24 7.06 -0.86 18.75
N SER A 25 7.29 -0.58 17.47
CA SER A 25 6.23 -0.33 16.49
C SER A 25 5.38 -1.58 16.28
N ASP A 26 6.00 -2.74 16.12
CA ASP A 26 5.30 -4.00 15.86
C ASP A 26 4.37 -4.35 17.03
N GLU A 27 4.82 -4.12 18.27
CA GLU A 27 3.99 -4.38 19.46
C GLU A 27 2.88 -3.33 19.64
N LEU A 28 3.21 -2.05 19.53
CA LEU A 28 2.26 -0.95 19.73
C LEU A 28 1.16 -0.98 18.66
N PHE A 29 1.52 -1.05 17.38
CA PHE A 29 0.55 -0.98 16.29
C PHE A 29 -0.34 -2.21 16.23
N ARG A 30 0.21 -3.41 16.46
CA ARG A 30 -0.60 -4.62 16.62
C ARG A 30 -1.64 -4.46 17.74
N PHE A 31 -1.24 -3.92 18.89
CA PHE A 31 -2.18 -3.63 19.98
C PHE A 31 -3.25 -2.61 19.58
N MET A 32 -2.88 -1.54 18.88
CA MET A 32 -3.84 -0.52 18.44
C MET A 32 -4.85 -1.09 17.43
N PHE A 33 -4.45 -2.04 16.58
CA PHE A 33 -5.35 -2.68 15.61
C PHE A 33 -6.35 -3.61 16.25
N THR A 34 -5.98 -4.31 17.32
CA THR A 34 -6.92 -5.22 18.02
C THR A 34 -8.00 -4.50 18.82
N LYS A 35 -7.95 -3.17 18.95
CA LYS A 35 -8.99 -2.40 19.65
C LYS A 35 -10.33 -2.42 18.92
N ASP A 36 -11.40 -2.20 19.66
CA ASP A 36 -12.72 -2.07 19.04
C ASP A 36 -12.75 -0.81 18.14
N ASN A 37 -13.42 -0.91 17.00
CA ASN A 37 -13.68 0.22 16.11
C ASN A 37 -14.74 1.18 16.68
N GLU A 38 -15.56 0.72 17.63
CA GLU A 38 -16.58 1.51 18.33
C GLU A 38 -16.05 2.20 19.60
N MET A 39 -14.80 1.92 19.99
CA MET A 39 -14.14 2.53 21.14
C MET A 39 -14.09 4.06 21.00
N SER A 40 -14.34 4.77 22.10
CA SER A 40 -14.22 6.23 22.12
C SER A 40 -12.77 6.65 21.86
N ILE A 41 -12.57 7.83 21.26
CA ILE A 41 -11.20 8.31 20.98
C ILE A 41 -10.39 8.48 22.27
N ASP A 42 -11.05 8.86 23.37
CA ASP A 42 -10.37 9.09 24.64
C ASP A 42 -9.91 7.78 25.27
N ASP A 43 -10.76 6.75 25.26
CA ASP A 43 -10.39 5.42 25.73
C ASP A 43 -9.29 4.81 24.85
N PHE A 44 -9.43 4.92 23.52
CA PHE A 44 -8.42 4.45 22.58
C PHE A 44 -7.06 5.10 22.80
N CYS A 45 -7.02 6.43 22.95
CA CYS A 45 -5.80 7.16 23.24
C CYS A 45 -5.23 6.79 24.62
N GLY A 46 -6.08 6.68 25.65
CA GLY A 46 -5.68 6.29 26.99
C GLY A 46 -5.06 4.89 27.04
N GLU A 47 -5.72 3.90 26.43
CA GLU A 47 -5.19 2.53 26.33
C GLU A 47 -3.90 2.46 25.51
N SER A 48 -3.81 3.23 24.42
CA SER A 48 -2.60 3.30 23.60
C SER A 48 -1.42 3.92 24.36
N ILE A 49 -1.65 4.97 25.17
CA ILE A 49 -0.63 5.56 26.03
C ILE A 49 -0.19 4.57 27.11
N ALA A 50 -1.13 3.87 27.74
CA ALA A 50 -0.81 2.83 28.74
C ALA A 50 0.02 1.70 28.14
N LYS A 51 -0.27 1.30 26.88
CA LYS A 51 0.54 0.30 26.18
C LYS A 51 1.95 0.80 25.88
N ILE A 52 2.11 2.09 25.51
CA ILE A 52 3.43 2.68 25.34
C ILE A 52 4.23 2.58 26.65
N ASP A 53 3.62 2.89 27.79
CA ASP A 53 4.28 2.79 29.09
C ASP A 53 4.70 1.36 29.42
N GLU A 54 3.83 0.39 29.18
CA GLU A 54 4.10 -1.03 29.36
C GLU A 54 5.31 -1.48 28.53
N ILE A 55 5.36 -1.10 27.25
CA ILE A 55 6.46 -1.44 26.34
C ILE A 55 7.77 -0.82 26.82
N ILE A 56 7.77 0.47 27.18
CA ILE A 56 8.98 1.17 27.65
C ILE A 56 9.50 0.56 28.96
N GLN A 57 8.61 0.24 29.91
CA GLN A 57 8.99 -0.38 31.18
C GLN A 57 9.57 -1.78 31.02
N THR A 58 9.00 -2.56 30.09
CA THR A 58 9.35 -3.96 29.87
C THR A 58 10.60 -4.12 29.01
N GLN A 59 10.69 -3.38 27.89
CA GLN A 59 11.79 -3.49 26.94
C GLN A 59 13.01 -2.64 27.33
N LYS A 60 12.81 -1.59 28.15
CA LYS A 60 13.85 -0.61 28.55
C LYS A 60 14.74 -0.15 27.38
N PRO A 61 14.13 0.33 26.29
CA PRO A 61 14.86 0.68 25.08
C PRO A 61 15.72 1.94 25.30
N ALA A 62 16.90 1.99 24.68
CA ALA A 62 17.84 3.10 24.87
C ALA A 62 17.66 4.24 23.85
N HIS A 63 16.98 3.99 22.72
CA HIS A 63 17.00 4.87 21.56
C HIS A 63 15.64 5.40 21.10
N ILE A 64 14.53 4.96 21.70
CA ILE A 64 13.18 5.29 21.22
C ILE A 64 12.43 6.31 22.08
N ASP A 65 13.00 6.81 23.18
CA ASP A 65 12.35 7.74 24.11
C ASP A 65 11.71 8.95 23.42
N ARG A 66 12.43 9.56 22.48
CA ARG A 66 11.92 10.71 21.73
C ARG A 66 10.75 10.33 20.82
N PHE A 67 10.79 9.13 20.25
CA PHE A 67 9.73 8.63 19.37
C PHE A 67 8.48 8.28 20.18
N SER A 68 8.63 7.51 21.27
CA SER A 68 7.53 7.15 22.16
C SER A 68 6.89 8.40 22.77
N GLN A 69 7.68 9.37 23.23
CA GLN A 69 7.15 10.64 23.75
C GLN A 69 6.40 11.44 22.69
N ARG A 70 6.87 11.44 21.43
CA ARG A 70 6.15 12.11 20.34
C ARG A 70 4.81 11.45 20.07
N ILE A 71 4.73 10.11 20.12
CA ILE A 71 3.46 9.40 19.99
C ILE A 71 2.54 9.74 21.15
N ARG A 72 3.04 9.70 22.39
CA ARG A 72 2.25 10.06 23.58
C ARG A 72 1.69 11.47 23.48
N ASN A 73 2.53 12.45 23.12
CA ASN A 73 2.08 13.82 22.92
C ASN A 73 1.02 13.93 21.82
N THR A 74 1.15 13.16 20.74
CA THR A 74 0.16 13.15 19.65
C THR A 74 -1.18 12.57 20.12
N LEU A 75 -1.14 11.49 20.89
CA LEU A 75 -2.30 10.82 21.47
C LEU A 75 -2.98 11.64 22.56
N ASP A 76 -2.23 12.41 23.35
CA ASP A 76 -2.75 13.19 24.48
C ASP A 76 -3.31 14.56 24.04
N ASP A 77 -2.83 15.08 22.91
CA ASP A 77 -3.22 16.40 22.40
C ASP A 77 -4.71 16.45 22.00
N ALA A 78 -5.46 17.33 22.68
CA ALA A 78 -6.89 17.48 22.49
C ALA A 78 -7.28 17.98 21.08
N HIS A 79 -6.41 18.75 20.42
CA HIS A 79 -6.66 19.21 19.06
C HIS A 79 -6.52 18.06 18.05
N ASN A 80 -5.51 17.20 18.20
CA ASN A 80 -5.33 16.00 17.39
C ASN A 80 -6.49 15.03 17.56
N LYS A 81 -6.95 14.78 18.80
CA LYS A 81 -8.11 13.93 19.07
C LYS A 81 -9.37 14.45 18.35
N ARG A 82 -9.65 15.76 18.47
CA ARG A 82 -10.79 16.38 17.79
C ARG A 82 -10.69 16.25 16.28
N ASN A 83 -9.53 16.57 15.69
CA ASN A 83 -9.32 16.45 14.25
C ASN A 83 -9.51 15.00 13.80
N ALA A 84 -8.99 14.02 14.54
CA ALA A 84 -9.17 12.60 14.22
C ALA A 84 -10.64 12.19 14.21
N GLN A 85 -11.44 12.66 15.18
CA GLN A 85 -12.89 12.41 15.20
C GLN A 85 -13.61 13.06 14.03
N GLU A 86 -13.29 14.33 13.72
CA GLU A 86 -13.87 15.05 12.59
C GLU A 86 -13.57 14.34 11.25
N TYR A 87 -12.33 13.91 11.06
CA TYR A 87 -11.94 13.14 9.87
C TYR A 87 -12.61 11.78 9.81
N ALA A 88 -12.64 11.04 10.91
CA ALA A 88 -13.31 9.74 10.96
C ALA A 88 -14.80 9.88 10.61
N SER A 89 -15.48 10.87 11.19
CA SER A 89 -16.89 11.15 10.88
C SER A 89 -17.09 11.51 9.40
N LYS A 90 -16.29 12.44 8.89
CA LYS A 90 -16.37 12.87 7.48
C LYS A 90 -16.18 11.70 6.51
N TYR A 91 -15.11 10.92 6.67
CA TYR A 91 -14.77 9.87 5.71
C TYR A 91 -15.56 8.58 5.93
N SER A 92 -16.07 8.32 7.14
CA SER A 92 -17.09 7.28 7.32
C SER A 92 -18.40 7.64 6.62
N GLY A 93 -18.84 8.90 6.69
CA GLY A 93 -19.99 9.38 5.91
C GLY A 93 -19.79 9.16 4.42
N TRP A 94 -18.65 9.63 3.88
CA TRP A 94 -18.30 9.44 2.48
C TRP A 94 -18.26 7.95 2.08
N MET A 95 -17.56 7.08 2.83
CA MET A 95 -17.53 5.64 2.52
C MET A 95 -18.91 5.00 2.50
N ASN A 96 -19.81 5.40 3.41
CA ASN A 96 -21.18 4.90 3.42
C ASN A 96 -21.95 5.31 2.15
N GLU A 97 -21.79 6.54 1.70
CA GLU A 97 -22.38 7.02 0.44
C GLU A 97 -21.83 6.23 -0.76
N VAL A 98 -20.52 5.98 -0.78
CA VAL A 98 -19.88 5.18 -1.84
C VAL A 98 -20.39 3.75 -1.84
N PHE A 99 -20.46 3.09 -0.69
CA PHE A 99 -20.97 1.72 -0.59
C PHE A 99 -22.46 1.60 -0.95
N ALA A 100 -23.24 2.67 -0.74
CA ALA A 100 -24.63 2.74 -1.18
C ALA A 100 -24.79 3.06 -2.68
N SER A 101 -23.71 3.46 -3.36
CA SER A 101 -23.71 3.80 -4.78
C SER A 101 -23.37 2.59 -5.68
N PRO A 102 -23.53 2.69 -7.01
CA PRO A 102 -23.05 1.68 -7.95
C PRO A 102 -21.54 1.37 -7.83
N TYR A 103 -20.73 2.31 -7.34
CA TYR A 103 -19.30 2.09 -7.11
C TYR A 103 -19.02 1.12 -5.96
N GLY A 104 -19.90 1.04 -4.96
CA GLY A 104 -19.80 0.05 -3.88
C GLY A 104 -19.81 -1.39 -4.40
N ILE A 105 -20.64 -1.67 -5.41
CA ILE A 105 -20.70 -2.98 -6.08
C ILE A 105 -19.38 -3.28 -6.78
N VAL A 106 -18.82 -2.28 -7.48
CA VAL A 106 -17.51 -2.40 -8.16
C VAL A 106 -16.40 -2.66 -7.15
N MET A 107 -16.39 -1.97 -6.01
CA MET A 107 -15.38 -2.16 -4.97
C MET A 107 -15.36 -3.59 -4.43
N VAL A 108 -16.53 -4.14 -4.09
CA VAL A 108 -16.64 -5.52 -3.58
C VAL A 108 -16.19 -6.53 -4.64
N ALA A 109 -16.68 -6.40 -5.87
CA ALA A 109 -16.32 -7.31 -6.96
C ALA A 109 -14.82 -7.20 -7.34
N ALA A 110 -14.22 -6.01 -7.28
CA ALA A 110 -12.79 -5.83 -7.54
C ALA A 110 -11.93 -6.49 -6.44
N ALA A 111 -12.34 -6.37 -5.17
CA ALA A 111 -11.67 -7.04 -4.06
C ALA A 111 -11.76 -8.59 -4.18
N GLU A 112 -12.90 -9.12 -4.63
CA GLU A 112 -13.05 -10.55 -4.93
C GLU A 112 -12.11 -10.98 -6.07
N LYS A 113 -12.02 -10.19 -7.15
CA LYS A 113 -11.08 -10.46 -8.25
C LYS A 113 -9.63 -10.48 -7.79
N PHE A 114 -9.22 -9.60 -6.88
CA PHE A 114 -7.88 -9.62 -6.28
C PHE A 114 -7.59 -10.95 -5.57
N LYS A 115 -8.55 -11.45 -4.78
CA LYS A 115 -8.41 -12.72 -4.06
C LYS A 115 -8.31 -13.90 -5.01
N GLU A 116 -9.09 -13.93 -6.10
CA GLU A 116 -9.01 -14.96 -7.13
C GLU A 116 -7.61 -15.04 -7.76
N GLU A 117 -6.95 -13.90 -7.96
CA GLU A 117 -5.59 -13.83 -8.51
C GLU A 117 -4.47 -14.12 -7.48
N GLY A 118 -4.85 -14.41 -6.23
CA GLY A 118 -3.95 -14.69 -5.13
C GLY A 118 -3.30 -13.45 -4.51
N VAL A 119 -3.87 -12.26 -4.73
CA VAL A 119 -3.55 -11.06 -3.97
C VAL A 119 -4.51 -10.99 -2.78
N TYR A 120 -3.99 -11.28 -1.59
CA TYR A 120 -4.79 -11.28 -0.38
C TYR A 120 -4.72 -9.89 0.26
N PRO A 121 -5.84 -9.17 0.43
CA PRO A 121 -5.85 -7.88 1.08
C PRO A 121 -5.42 -8.02 2.56
N VAL A 122 -4.81 -6.97 3.11
CA VAL A 122 -4.53 -6.90 4.56
C VAL A 122 -5.84 -7.05 5.33
N GLU A 123 -5.96 -8.09 6.16
CA GLU A 123 -7.17 -8.35 6.96
C GLU A 123 -7.48 -7.22 7.96
N ASP A 124 -6.44 -6.49 8.39
CA ASP A 124 -6.51 -5.34 9.29
C ASP A 124 -5.92 -4.07 8.64
N SER A 125 -6.71 -3.31 7.88
CA SER A 125 -6.26 -2.06 7.26
C SER A 125 -6.50 -0.85 8.16
N LEU A 126 -5.47 -0.01 8.32
CA LEU A 126 -5.61 1.34 8.85
C LEU A 126 -5.82 2.34 7.71
N GLY A 127 -6.98 2.99 7.68
CA GLY A 127 -7.10 4.30 7.04
C GLY A 127 -6.30 5.33 7.85
N ALA A 128 -5.02 5.55 7.51
CA ALA A 128 -4.26 6.63 8.12
C ALA A 128 -4.63 7.97 7.48
N VAL A 129 -4.99 8.96 8.30
CA VAL A 129 -5.15 10.34 7.85
C VAL A 129 -3.93 11.11 8.32
N GLY A 130 -3.02 11.38 7.38
CA GLY A 130 -1.85 12.21 7.59
C GLY A 130 -1.16 12.47 6.26
N SER A 131 -0.67 13.69 6.04
CA SER A 131 0.08 14.02 4.83
C SER A 131 1.31 13.14 4.70
N PHE A 132 1.41 12.35 3.63
CA PHE A 132 2.65 11.65 3.26
C PHE A 132 3.67 12.58 2.57
N GLY A 133 3.43 13.90 2.59
CA GLY A 133 4.03 14.89 1.70
C GLY A 133 3.02 15.39 0.66
N ASN A 134 3.50 16.17 -0.32
CA ASN A 134 2.64 16.68 -1.40
C ASN A 134 2.21 15.54 -2.33
N ALA A 135 0.90 15.41 -2.56
CA ALA A 135 0.29 14.63 -3.66
C ALA A 135 0.59 13.12 -3.67
N VAL A 136 0.52 12.45 -2.52
CA VAL A 136 0.56 10.99 -2.44
C VAL A 136 -0.84 10.49 -2.05
N TYR A 137 -1.48 9.69 -2.92
CA TYR A 137 -2.82 9.15 -2.66
C TYR A 137 -2.80 8.07 -1.58
N GLY A 138 -1.76 7.24 -1.53
CA GLY A 138 -1.61 6.19 -0.55
C GLY A 138 -0.20 5.60 -0.53
N LYS A 139 0.03 4.73 0.45
CA LYS A 139 1.30 4.02 0.62
C LYS A 139 1.13 2.80 1.52
N HIS A 140 1.69 1.66 1.12
CA HIS A 140 1.98 0.57 2.04
C HIS A 140 3.10 0.96 3.02
N VAL A 141 2.82 0.86 4.32
CA VAL A 141 3.75 1.18 5.40
C VAL A 141 4.11 -0.11 6.15
N ASN A 142 5.29 -0.67 5.85
CA ASN A 142 5.73 -1.95 6.43
C ASN A 142 5.67 -1.98 7.96
N SER A 143 6.07 -0.90 8.64
CA SER A 143 6.09 -0.80 10.11
C SER A 143 4.69 -0.82 10.73
N LEU A 144 3.66 -0.56 9.94
CA LEU A 144 2.26 -0.69 10.32
C LEU A 144 1.65 -1.99 9.83
N ASN A 145 2.34 -2.75 8.96
CA ASN A 145 1.76 -3.87 8.23
C ASN A 145 0.40 -3.48 7.60
N ALA A 146 0.30 -2.25 7.06
CA ALA A 146 -0.95 -1.66 6.63
C ALA A 146 -0.78 -0.83 5.36
N VAL A 147 -1.83 -0.85 4.52
CA VAL A 147 -2.03 0.13 3.46
C VAL A 147 -2.65 1.38 4.05
N CYS A 148 -2.06 2.54 3.78
CA CYS A 148 -2.54 3.80 4.27
C CYS A 148 -2.95 4.72 3.10
N ILE A 149 -4.13 5.34 3.18
CA ILE A 149 -4.71 6.15 2.09
C ILE A 149 -4.97 7.56 2.59
N GLN A 150 -4.47 8.56 1.86
CA GLN A 150 -4.67 9.97 2.14
C GLN A 150 -6.03 10.44 1.61
N MET A 151 -7.06 10.28 2.43
CA MET A 151 -8.46 10.52 2.06
C MET A 151 -8.76 11.95 1.61
N ASP A 152 -8.07 12.97 2.14
CA ASP A 152 -8.23 14.37 1.71
C ASP A 152 -7.75 14.61 0.27
N VAL A 153 -6.76 13.85 -0.21
CA VAL A 153 -6.31 13.95 -1.61
C VAL A 153 -7.26 13.17 -2.51
N VAL A 154 -7.60 11.93 -2.11
CA VAL A 154 -8.50 11.05 -2.85
C VAL A 154 -9.88 11.69 -3.08
N THR A 155 -10.49 12.23 -2.02
CA THR A 155 -11.85 12.82 -2.09
C THR A 155 -11.90 14.14 -2.87
N ASN A 156 -10.76 14.76 -3.15
CA ASN A 156 -10.65 15.95 -4.01
C ASN A 156 -10.20 15.62 -5.45
N SER A 157 -10.03 14.35 -5.79
CA SER A 157 -9.68 13.92 -7.15
C SER A 157 -10.88 14.03 -8.11
N LYS A 158 -10.64 13.85 -9.41
CA LYS A 158 -11.69 13.88 -10.44
C LYS A 158 -12.70 12.73 -10.28
N HIS A 159 -12.22 11.56 -9.84
CA HIS A 159 -13.00 10.31 -9.76
C HIS A 159 -12.75 9.63 -8.40
N PRO A 160 -13.23 10.22 -7.28
CA PRO A 160 -12.78 9.88 -5.93
C PRO A 160 -13.03 8.43 -5.52
N GLU A 161 -14.12 7.82 -5.96
CA GLU A 161 -14.45 6.43 -5.65
C GLU A 161 -13.51 5.44 -6.35
N ILE A 162 -13.20 5.70 -7.62
CA ILE A 162 -12.28 4.86 -8.39
C ILE A 162 -10.84 5.11 -7.98
N GLU A 163 -10.46 6.35 -7.69
CA GLU A 163 -9.14 6.70 -7.17
C GLU A 163 -8.87 6.04 -5.81
N PHE A 164 -9.88 6.02 -4.92
CA PHE A 164 -9.78 5.30 -3.65
C PHE A 164 -9.52 3.82 -3.87
N LEU A 165 -10.31 3.18 -4.74
CA LEU A 165 -10.22 1.75 -5.01
C LEU A 165 -8.89 1.39 -5.70
N ASP A 166 -8.48 2.16 -6.70
CA ASP A 166 -7.22 1.98 -7.41
C ASP A 166 -6.04 2.14 -6.47
N THR A 167 -6.03 3.19 -5.65
CA THR A 167 -4.99 3.42 -4.63
C THR A 167 -4.92 2.27 -3.63
N LEU A 168 -6.07 1.83 -3.09
CA LEU A 168 -6.12 0.72 -2.13
C LEU A 168 -5.52 -0.54 -2.76
N LEU A 169 -6.04 -0.95 -3.91
CA LEU A 169 -5.63 -2.19 -4.58
C LEU A 169 -4.17 -2.13 -5.06
N HIS A 170 -3.71 -0.98 -5.55
CA HIS A 170 -2.33 -0.76 -5.96
C HIS A 170 -1.36 -0.99 -4.79
N GLU A 171 -1.67 -0.41 -3.63
CA GLU A 171 -0.84 -0.58 -2.44
C GLU A 171 -0.96 -1.98 -1.81
N GLU A 172 -2.09 -2.68 -1.98
CA GLU A 172 -2.24 -4.09 -1.61
C GLU A 172 -1.34 -5.01 -2.45
N VAL A 173 -1.08 -4.68 -3.73
CA VAL A 173 -0.08 -5.42 -4.52
C VAL A 173 1.32 -5.19 -3.96
N HIS A 174 1.67 -3.95 -3.60
CA HIS A 174 2.95 -3.65 -2.96
C HIS A 174 3.10 -4.38 -1.63
N TYR A 175 2.03 -4.45 -0.85
CA TYR A 175 1.97 -5.27 0.37
C TYR A 175 2.24 -6.75 0.08
N ALA A 176 1.52 -7.34 -0.88
CA ALA A 176 1.66 -8.75 -1.22
C ALA A 176 3.08 -9.10 -1.70
N ILE A 177 3.68 -8.24 -2.54
CA ILE A 177 5.09 -8.38 -2.94
C ILE A 177 6.00 -8.35 -1.71
N ASN A 178 5.77 -7.41 -0.79
CA ASN A 178 6.56 -7.30 0.43
C ASN A 178 6.44 -8.54 1.33
N GLN A 179 5.23 -9.08 1.52
CA GLN A 179 5.01 -10.31 2.31
C GLN A 179 5.73 -11.52 1.72
N ILE A 180 5.66 -11.66 0.40
CA ILE A 180 6.32 -12.75 -0.32
C ILE A 180 7.84 -12.68 -0.21
N MET A 181 8.38 -11.47 -0.31
CA MET A 181 9.81 -11.24 -0.48
C MET A 181 10.52 -10.93 0.83
N GLY A 182 9.79 -10.58 1.88
CA GLY A 182 10.33 -10.09 3.14
C GLY A 182 11.02 -8.72 3.02
N GLU A 183 11.38 -8.18 4.18
CA GLU A 183 12.15 -6.94 4.30
C GLU A 183 13.65 -7.21 4.18
N ASP A 184 14.24 -6.99 3.00
CA ASP A 184 15.70 -6.95 2.84
C ASP A 184 16.16 -5.61 2.24
N LYS A 185 16.75 -4.76 3.08
CA LYS A 185 17.28 -3.45 2.69
C LYS A 185 18.50 -3.54 1.75
N LYS A 186 19.10 -4.72 1.58
CA LYS A 186 20.23 -4.95 0.67
C LYS A 186 19.78 -5.48 -0.70
N ARG A 187 18.51 -5.86 -0.84
CA ARG A 187 17.92 -6.28 -2.11
C ARG A 187 17.67 -5.06 -2.99
N ASN A 188 18.32 -5.03 -4.15
CA ASN A 188 17.94 -4.11 -5.21
C ASN A 188 16.63 -4.60 -5.81
N GLU A 189 15.64 -3.73 -5.98
CA GLU A 189 14.37 -4.09 -6.59
C GLU A 189 14.22 -3.42 -7.96
N LEU A 190 13.60 -4.13 -8.90
CA LEU A 190 13.20 -3.54 -10.16
C LEU A 190 11.94 -2.71 -9.90
N SER A 191 12.10 -1.45 -9.51
CA SER A 191 10.97 -0.57 -9.16
C SER A 191 9.91 -0.51 -10.26
N TRP A 192 10.32 -0.61 -11.53
CA TRP A 192 9.37 -0.65 -12.64
C TRP A 192 8.49 -1.91 -12.63
N LEU A 193 9.00 -3.07 -12.20
CA LEU A 193 8.25 -4.33 -12.18
C LEU A 193 7.27 -4.36 -11.00
N ASN A 194 7.65 -3.82 -9.83
CA ASN A 194 6.74 -3.64 -8.69
C ASN A 194 5.56 -2.76 -9.11
N GLU A 195 5.86 -1.58 -9.65
CA GLU A 195 4.84 -0.59 -9.99
C GLU A 195 3.98 -1.07 -11.17
N LEU A 196 4.58 -1.73 -12.17
CA LEU A 196 3.81 -2.32 -13.26
C LEU A 196 2.83 -3.40 -12.76
N ALA A 197 3.24 -4.23 -11.79
CA ALA A 197 2.34 -5.20 -11.18
C ALA A 197 1.20 -4.51 -10.43
N ALA A 198 1.51 -3.47 -9.66
CA ALA A 198 0.51 -2.71 -8.91
C ALA A 198 -0.51 -2.02 -9.83
N VAL A 199 -0.04 -1.31 -10.86
CA VAL A 199 -0.90 -0.61 -11.85
C VAL A 199 -1.76 -1.60 -12.63
N LEU A 200 -1.16 -2.62 -13.26
CA LEU A 200 -1.93 -3.49 -14.15
C LEU A 200 -2.94 -4.36 -13.40
N THR A 201 -2.57 -4.84 -12.21
CA THR A 201 -3.43 -5.76 -11.44
C THR A 201 -4.61 -5.00 -10.83
N SER A 202 -4.37 -3.83 -10.22
CA SER A 202 -5.44 -2.96 -9.70
C SER A 202 -6.44 -2.57 -10.80
N GLN A 203 -5.95 -2.02 -11.91
CA GLN A 203 -6.81 -1.62 -13.03
C GLN A 203 -7.55 -2.79 -13.65
N TYR A 204 -6.95 -3.98 -13.74
CA TYR A 204 -7.63 -5.18 -14.22
C TYR A 204 -8.80 -5.58 -13.34
N ALA A 205 -8.61 -5.59 -12.02
CA ALA A 205 -9.66 -5.98 -11.10
C ALA A 205 -10.83 -4.99 -11.15
N ILE A 206 -10.53 -3.69 -11.18
CA ILE A 206 -11.54 -2.62 -11.27
C ILE A 206 -12.26 -2.68 -12.61
N ARG A 207 -11.54 -2.81 -13.73
CA ARG A 207 -12.13 -2.92 -15.07
C ARG A 207 -12.99 -4.18 -15.21
N SER A 208 -12.56 -5.29 -14.64
CA SER A 208 -13.32 -6.55 -14.66
C SER A 208 -14.62 -6.41 -13.87
N ALA A 209 -14.54 -5.83 -12.67
CA ALA A 209 -15.68 -5.55 -11.81
C ALA A 209 -16.66 -4.53 -12.42
N GLY A 210 -16.13 -3.55 -13.15
CA GLY A 210 -16.89 -2.47 -13.79
C GLY A 210 -17.10 -2.65 -15.30
N SER A 211 -17.00 -3.86 -15.84
CA SER A 211 -16.93 -4.13 -17.29
C SER A 211 -18.09 -3.60 -18.15
N ASN A 212 -19.22 -3.24 -17.54
CA ASN A 212 -20.38 -2.63 -18.21
C ASN A 212 -20.63 -1.17 -17.79
N ASN A 213 -19.67 -0.53 -17.12
CA ASN A 213 -19.79 0.83 -16.61
C ASN A 213 -18.77 1.75 -17.30
N GLU A 214 -19.25 2.51 -18.29
CA GLU A 214 -18.40 3.44 -19.07
C GLU A 214 -17.69 4.48 -18.19
N SER A 215 -18.31 4.90 -17.08
CA SER A 215 -17.71 5.85 -16.13
C SER A 215 -16.50 5.26 -15.42
N VAL A 216 -16.49 3.95 -15.16
CA VAL A 216 -15.32 3.25 -14.59
C VAL A 216 -14.17 3.25 -15.59
N GLU A 217 -14.46 2.96 -16.86
CA GLU A 217 -13.43 2.93 -17.91
C GLU A 217 -12.85 4.32 -18.19
N GLU A 218 -13.68 5.37 -18.19
CA GLU A 218 -13.20 6.76 -18.28
C GLU A 218 -12.31 7.12 -17.10
N ALA A 219 -12.74 6.79 -15.87
CA ALA A 219 -11.98 7.07 -14.66
C ALA A 219 -10.61 6.36 -14.67
N LEU A 220 -10.57 5.08 -15.02
CA LEU A 220 -9.33 4.32 -15.10
C LEU A 220 -8.35 4.90 -16.13
N LYS A 221 -8.84 5.35 -17.29
CA LYS A 221 -8.01 6.01 -18.31
C LYS A 221 -7.42 7.32 -17.81
N ASP A 222 -8.19 8.11 -17.07
CA ASP A 222 -7.71 9.37 -16.52
C ASP A 222 -6.68 9.15 -15.40
N ILE A 223 -6.95 8.20 -14.49
CA ILE A 223 -6.02 7.82 -13.43
C ILE A 223 -4.70 7.34 -14.02
N LEU A 224 -4.75 6.43 -15.01
CA LEU A 224 -3.57 5.84 -15.64
C LEU A 224 -2.63 6.90 -16.23
N LYS A 225 -3.17 7.97 -16.83
CA LYS A 225 -2.37 9.08 -17.39
C LYS A 225 -1.59 9.86 -16.34
N THR A 226 -2.05 9.87 -15.10
CA THR A 226 -1.38 10.58 -13.99
C THR A 226 -0.36 9.71 -13.26
N GLN A 227 -0.44 8.38 -13.42
CA GLN A 227 0.48 7.45 -12.79
C GLN A 227 1.86 7.46 -13.45
N LYS A 228 2.93 7.43 -12.62
CA LYS A 228 4.33 7.46 -13.07
C LYS A 228 4.68 6.40 -14.11
N TYR A 229 4.07 5.21 -13.98
CA TYR A 229 4.30 4.05 -14.85
C TYR A 229 3.09 3.75 -15.76
N GLY A 230 2.15 4.68 -15.92
CA GLY A 230 0.98 4.51 -16.80
C GLY A 230 1.35 4.22 -18.26
N GLU A 231 2.27 5.00 -18.83
CA GLU A 231 2.77 4.77 -20.20
C GLU A 231 3.44 3.39 -20.37
N LEU A 232 4.10 2.88 -19.32
CA LEU A 232 4.69 1.54 -19.34
C LEU A 232 3.58 0.48 -19.32
N ALA A 233 2.59 0.66 -18.47
CA ALA A 233 1.42 -0.22 -18.39
C ALA A 233 0.69 -0.30 -19.74
N GLU A 234 0.44 0.83 -20.40
CA GLU A 234 -0.18 0.88 -21.73
C GLU A 234 0.65 0.10 -22.78
N ALA A 235 1.97 0.35 -22.83
CA ALA A 235 2.85 -0.32 -23.78
C ALA A 235 2.88 -1.84 -23.57
N VAL A 236 2.96 -2.28 -22.31
CA VAL A 236 2.98 -3.71 -21.96
C VAL A 236 1.64 -4.37 -22.27
N LEU A 237 0.51 -3.71 -21.99
CA LEU A 237 -0.81 -4.23 -22.36
C LEU A 237 -0.96 -4.37 -23.87
N ALA A 238 -0.46 -3.40 -24.65
CA ALA A 238 -0.49 -3.47 -26.11
C ALA A 238 0.34 -4.65 -26.66
N ASP A 239 1.50 -4.92 -26.05
CA ASP A 239 2.39 -5.99 -26.49
C ASP A 239 1.92 -7.39 -26.08
N THR A 240 1.27 -7.52 -24.92
CA THR A 240 1.01 -8.81 -24.28
C THR A 240 -0.46 -9.20 -24.24
N ASN A 241 -1.36 -8.23 -24.30
CA ASN A 241 -2.78 -8.38 -24.00
C ASN A 241 -3.05 -9.11 -22.66
N ASN A 242 -2.07 -9.11 -21.74
CA ASN A 242 -2.13 -9.81 -20.47
C ASN A 242 -1.96 -8.80 -19.32
N PRO A 243 -3.05 -8.37 -18.67
CA PRO A 243 -2.98 -7.41 -17.58
C PRO A 243 -2.41 -7.98 -16.28
N LEU A 244 -2.20 -9.30 -16.20
CA LEU A 244 -1.66 -9.94 -15.00
C LEU A 244 -0.19 -10.32 -15.17
N ILE A 245 0.44 -9.97 -16.30
CA ILE A 245 1.76 -10.50 -16.64
C ILE A 245 2.85 -10.16 -15.61
N ALA A 246 2.81 -8.94 -15.07
CA ALA A 246 3.76 -8.50 -14.06
C ALA A 246 3.50 -9.17 -12.70
N TRP A 247 2.23 -9.36 -12.31
CA TRP A 247 1.87 -10.10 -11.10
C TRP A 247 2.23 -11.58 -11.20
N GLN A 248 1.96 -12.21 -12.34
CA GLN A 248 2.36 -13.58 -12.62
C GLN A 248 3.90 -13.73 -12.59
N ALA A 249 4.64 -12.72 -13.06
CA ALA A 249 6.09 -12.69 -12.95
C ALA A 249 6.54 -12.66 -11.48
N TRP A 250 5.89 -11.85 -10.64
CA TRP A 250 6.12 -11.82 -9.19
C TRP A 250 5.87 -13.16 -8.52
N ARG A 251 4.78 -13.84 -8.87
CA ARG A 251 4.51 -15.20 -8.39
C ARG A 251 5.62 -16.16 -8.81
N LYS A 252 6.15 -16.08 -10.03
CA LYS A 252 7.30 -16.88 -10.45
C LYS A 252 8.59 -16.54 -9.74
N ILE A 253 8.85 -15.27 -9.43
CA ILE A 253 10.01 -14.86 -8.61
C ILE A 253 9.89 -15.41 -7.18
N SER A 254 8.67 -15.45 -6.63
CA SER A 254 8.40 -15.97 -5.29
C SER A 254 8.73 -17.46 -5.11
N GLU A 255 8.54 -18.22 -6.19
CA GLU A 255 8.77 -19.67 -6.28
C GLU A 255 10.26 -20.03 -6.46
N LEU A 256 11.14 -19.04 -6.68
CA LEU A 256 12.57 -19.29 -6.86
C LEU A 256 13.26 -19.69 -5.56
N PRO A 257 14.39 -20.43 -5.64
CA PRO A 257 15.31 -20.60 -4.52
C PRO A 257 15.73 -19.26 -3.90
N GLU A 258 15.98 -19.23 -2.59
CA GLU A 258 16.21 -18.00 -1.82
C GLU A 258 17.37 -17.15 -2.38
N ASP A 259 18.45 -17.78 -2.86
CA ASP A 259 19.61 -17.09 -3.44
C ASP A 259 19.32 -16.47 -4.83
N GLU A 260 18.37 -17.02 -5.56
CA GLU A 260 17.88 -16.46 -6.82
C GLU A 260 16.86 -15.36 -6.56
N LYS A 261 15.96 -15.58 -5.61
CA LYS A 261 14.98 -14.59 -5.13
C LYS A 261 15.67 -13.32 -4.62
N GLN A 262 16.78 -13.42 -3.90
CA GLN A 262 17.52 -12.23 -3.42
C GLN A 262 18.28 -11.50 -4.53
N ALA A 263 18.65 -12.22 -5.60
CA ALA A 263 19.50 -11.70 -6.68
C ALA A 263 18.76 -11.49 -8.01
N TYR A 264 17.42 -11.59 -8.04
CA TYR A 264 16.62 -11.57 -9.28
C TYR A 264 16.87 -10.33 -10.14
N SER A 265 17.16 -9.20 -9.50
CA SER A 265 17.42 -7.90 -10.12
C SER A 265 18.88 -7.71 -10.57
N ARG A 266 19.75 -8.69 -10.31
CA ARG A 266 21.18 -8.68 -10.67
C ARG A 266 21.58 -9.89 -11.52
N LYS A 267 20.73 -10.92 -11.59
CA LYS A 267 20.88 -12.12 -12.41
C LYS A 267 19.92 -12.09 -13.61
N PRO A 268 20.22 -12.76 -14.73
CA PRO A 268 19.37 -12.77 -15.92
C PRO A 268 18.13 -13.68 -15.74
N ILE A 269 17.36 -13.44 -14.69
CA ILE A 269 16.22 -14.28 -14.26
C ILE A 269 14.90 -13.75 -14.82
N ILE A 270 14.73 -12.43 -14.81
CA ILE A 270 13.45 -11.79 -15.17
C ILE A 270 13.07 -12.04 -16.61
N LYS A 271 13.99 -11.86 -17.57
CA LYS A 271 13.67 -12.06 -18.99
C LYS A 271 13.13 -13.48 -19.27
N PRO A 272 13.79 -14.58 -18.86
CA PRO A 272 13.24 -15.92 -19.02
C PRO A 272 11.85 -16.12 -18.40
N ILE A 273 11.58 -15.53 -17.24
CA ILE A 273 10.25 -15.58 -16.60
C ILE A 273 9.21 -14.90 -17.48
N LEU A 274 9.47 -13.65 -17.92
CA LEU A 274 8.54 -12.88 -18.75
C LEU A 274 8.27 -13.56 -20.10
N THR A 275 9.30 -14.12 -20.76
CA THR A 275 9.14 -14.86 -22.01
C THR A 275 8.24 -16.08 -21.83
N LYS A 276 8.40 -16.84 -20.73
CA LYS A 276 7.55 -18.01 -20.43
C LYS A 276 6.09 -17.61 -20.15
N LEU A 277 5.86 -16.41 -19.64
CA LEU A 277 4.53 -15.84 -19.39
C LEU A 277 3.91 -15.20 -20.64
N GLY A 278 4.59 -15.25 -21.79
CA GLY A 278 4.08 -14.74 -23.06
C GLY A 278 4.55 -13.34 -23.45
N TRP A 279 5.44 -12.71 -22.67
CA TRP A 279 6.07 -11.44 -23.07
C TRP A 279 7.47 -11.69 -23.59
N ASP A 280 7.60 -11.84 -24.92
CA ASP A 280 8.89 -11.96 -25.59
C ASP A 280 9.63 -10.62 -25.70
N VAL A 281 9.99 -10.08 -24.54
CA VAL A 281 10.57 -8.75 -24.40
C VAL A 281 12.07 -8.72 -24.67
N LYS A 282 12.52 -7.69 -25.39
CA LYS A 282 13.93 -7.32 -25.49
C LYS A 282 14.23 -6.19 -24.52
N PHE A 283 15.30 -6.34 -23.74
CA PHE A 283 15.79 -5.30 -22.83
C PHE A 283 17.03 -4.59 -23.42
N PRO A 284 17.17 -3.26 -23.27
CA PRO A 284 16.23 -2.36 -22.58
C PRO A 284 14.88 -2.25 -23.32
N TYR A 285 13.79 -2.31 -22.56
CA TYR A 285 12.44 -2.16 -23.10
C TYR A 285 12.10 -0.68 -23.15
N THR A 286 11.68 -0.20 -24.32
CA THR A 286 11.46 1.23 -24.57
C THR A 286 9.98 1.51 -24.66
N PHE A 287 9.51 2.55 -23.98
CA PHE A 287 8.12 2.99 -23.97
C PHE A 287 8.10 4.52 -23.89
N GLY A 288 7.32 5.17 -24.77
CA GLY A 288 7.39 6.62 -24.95
C GLY A 288 8.85 7.09 -25.15
N ASN A 289 9.29 8.03 -24.33
CA ASN A 289 10.67 8.55 -24.32
C ASN A 289 11.55 7.94 -23.20
N LYS A 290 11.10 6.84 -22.59
CA LYS A 290 11.73 6.20 -21.42
C LYS A 290 12.14 4.77 -21.76
N ARG A 291 12.94 4.16 -20.89
CA ARG A 291 13.31 2.75 -20.98
C ARG A 291 13.47 2.11 -19.61
N VAL A 292 13.26 0.80 -19.53
CA VAL A 292 13.53 -0.04 -18.35
C VAL A 292 14.48 -1.18 -18.70
N THR A 293 15.24 -1.63 -17.69
CA THR A 293 16.22 -2.71 -17.79
C THR A 293 15.89 -3.83 -16.79
N VAL A 294 16.41 -5.03 -17.04
CA VAL A 294 16.29 -6.18 -16.11
C VAL A 294 17.34 -6.18 -15.00
N PHE A 295 18.22 -5.20 -14.99
CA PHE A 295 19.25 -5.02 -13.97
C PHE A 295 19.13 -3.64 -13.33
N VAL A 296 19.36 -3.58 -12.02
CA VAL A 296 19.52 -2.34 -11.22
C VAL A 296 20.95 -1.85 -11.27
#